data_AF-I1CHE9-F1
#
_entry.id   AF-I1CHE9-F1
#
_cell.length_a   1.000
_cell.length_b   1.000
_cell.length_c   1.000
_cell.angle_alpha   90.00
_cell.angle_beta   90.00
_cell.angle_gamma   90.00
#
_symmetry.space_group_name_H-M   'P 1'
#
loop_
_entity.id
_entity.type
_entity.pdbx_description
1 polymer ?
#
loop_
_entity_poly.entity_id
_entity_poly.type
_entity_poly.pdbx_seq_one_letter_code
_entity_poly.pdbx_strand_id
1 'polypeptide(L)'
;MDSTNLSDSIKNLKIKEDKPKATYDKAALKERWKILGNDAEQISMIRKACMNTFARNDFMKTLQTIKANFVQRDYEGIFTESSNLEVYAAAYVPGRALCYYEIFSSRPSLLKLLMKRSQLYCIGSGSGSELVAIAAAMTRVPAERQKIKLVMQDIGEYESVLTSFEETIRERWSVTEDQLSCVKDVTGRFDYFYVCDE
;
A
#
# COMPACT_ATOMS: atom_id res chain seq x y z
N MET A 1 14.24 43.31 -48.51
CA MET A 1 14.33 43.32 -47.03
C MET A 1 12.91 43.55 -46.53
N ASP A 2 11.97 42.62 -46.71
CA ASP A 2 11.87 41.24 -46.20
C ASP A 2 12.01 41.13 -44.69
N SER A 3 10.88 41.38 -44.02
CA SER A 3 10.60 40.98 -42.65
C SER A 3 9.12 40.58 -42.54
N THR A 4 8.70 39.57 -43.29
CA THR A 4 7.40 38.93 -43.11
C THR A 4 7.50 37.95 -41.94
N ASN A 5 6.71 38.26 -40.92
CA ASN A 5 6.67 37.66 -39.60
C ASN A 5 6.58 36.12 -39.61
N LEU A 6 7.68 35.48 -39.25
CA LEU A 6 7.76 34.05 -38.87
C LEU A 6 6.78 33.69 -37.73
N SER A 7 6.29 34.69 -37.00
CA SER A 7 5.26 34.61 -35.94
C SER A 7 3.93 34.03 -36.41
N ASP A 8 3.51 34.31 -37.65
CA ASP A 8 2.14 34.01 -38.08
C ASP A 8 2.00 32.57 -38.61
N SER A 9 3.11 31.95 -39.05
CA SER A 9 3.14 30.55 -39.48
C SER A 9 3.11 29.56 -38.30
N ILE A 10 3.53 29.98 -37.11
CA ILE A 10 3.58 29.10 -35.93
C ILE A 10 2.21 28.96 -35.26
N LYS A 11 1.34 29.97 -35.36
CA LYS A 11 0.00 29.97 -34.73
C LYS A 11 -0.98 28.95 -35.34
N ASN A 12 -0.68 28.39 -36.51
CA ASN A 12 -1.55 27.44 -37.20
C ASN A 12 -1.14 25.96 -37.05
N LEU A 13 -0.05 25.66 -36.34
CA LEU A 13 0.29 24.29 -35.98
C LEU A 13 -0.49 23.85 -34.74
N LYS A 14 -1.78 23.52 -34.93
CA LYS A 14 -2.52 22.72 -33.95
C LYS A 14 -1.95 21.30 -33.96
N ILE A 15 -0.91 21.08 -33.17
CA ILE A 15 -0.46 19.73 -32.81
C ILE A 15 -1.60 19.12 -31.99
N LYS A 16 -2.42 18.28 -32.62
CA LYS A 16 -3.27 17.35 -31.89
C LYS A 16 -2.33 16.35 -31.23
N GLU A 17 -2.00 16.58 -29.96
CA GLU A 17 -1.48 15.52 -29.11
C GLU A 17 -2.61 14.50 -28.91
N ASP A 18 -2.75 13.56 -29.85
CA ASP A 18 -3.43 12.29 -29.61
C ASP A 18 -2.56 11.48 -28.64
N LYS A 19 -2.54 11.89 -27.36
CA LYS A 19 -2.13 10.99 -26.29
C LYS A 19 -3.13 9.84 -26.33
N PRO A 20 -2.73 8.59 -26.63
CA PRO A 20 -3.65 7.47 -26.63
C PRO A 20 -4.23 7.38 -25.23
N LYS A 21 -5.51 7.76 -25.06
CA LYS A 21 -6.22 7.51 -23.82
C LYS A 21 -6.15 6.00 -23.65
N ALA A 22 -5.47 5.56 -22.59
CA ALA A 22 -5.38 4.14 -22.26
C ALA A 22 -6.81 3.61 -22.09
N THR A 23 -7.30 2.94 -23.13
CA THR A 23 -8.60 2.29 -23.12
C THR A 23 -8.42 1.03 -22.29
N TYR A 24 -8.77 1.10 -21.01
CA TYR A 24 -8.75 -0.05 -20.11
C TYR A 24 -10.06 -0.83 -20.21
N ASP A 25 -10.01 -2.13 -19.93
CA ASP A 25 -11.20 -2.97 -19.94
C ASP A 25 -12.12 -2.61 -18.76
N LYS A 26 -13.24 -1.93 -19.08
CA LYS A 26 -14.25 -1.53 -18.10
C LYS A 26 -14.95 -2.73 -17.45
N ALA A 27 -15.07 -3.86 -18.15
CA ALA A 27 -15.68 -5.07 -17.61
C ALA A 27 -14.78 -5.69 -16.54
N ALA A 28 -13.48 -5.85 -16.85
CA ALA A 28 -12.48 -6.34 -15.89
C ALA A 28 -12.40 -5.43 -14.64
N LEU A 29 -12.47 -4.11 -14.80
CA LEU A 29 -12.49 -3.18 -13.67
C LEU A 29 -13.73 -3.36 -12.79
N LYS A 30 -14.91 -3.54 -13.40
CA LYS A 30 -16.16 -3.77 -12.67
C LYS A 30 -16.13 -5.09 -11.90
N GLU A 31 -15.51 -6.14 -12.45
CA GLU A 31 -15.28 -7.39 -11.73
C GLU A 31 -14.30 -7.21 -10.57
N ARG A 32 -13.20 -6.47 -10.75
CA ARG A 32 -12.28 -6.15 -9.64
C ARG A 32 -12.94 -5.36 -8.51
N TRP A 33 -13.86 -4.45 -8.84
CA TRP A 33 -14.61 -3.71 -7.82
C TRP A 33 -15.52 -4.59 -6.98
N LYS A 34 -15.96 -5.75 -7.50
CA LYS A 34 -16.73 -6.73 -6.73
C LYS A 34 -15.87 -7.52 -5.74
N ILE A 35 -14.55 -7.61 -5.95
CA ILE A 35 -13.62 -8.36 -5.09
C ILE A 35 -13.67 -7.88 -3.64
N LEU A 36 -13.72 -6.56 -3.43
CA LEU A 36 -13.80 -5.97 -2.08
C LEU A 36 -15.23 -5.91 -1.51
N GLY A 37 -16.27 -6.11 -2.32
CA GLY A 37 -17.65 -5.85 -1.89
C GLY A 37 -17.90 -4.39 -1.47
N ASN A 38 -18.96 -4.19 -0.67
CA ASN A 38 -19.36 -2.88 -0.13
C ASN A 38 -18.83 -2.62 1.30
N ASP A 39 -18.31 -3.64 1.99
CA ASP A 39 -17.89 -3.58 3.40
C ASP A 39 -16.37 -3.43 3.55
N ALA A 40 -15.89 -3.24 4.79
CA ALA A 40 -14.49 -3.11 5.15
C ALA A 40 -13.73 -4.46 5.04
N GLU A 41 -13.67 -5.03 3.84
CA GLU A 41 -13.06 -6.33 3.54
C GLU A 41 -11.58 -6.39 3.93
N GLN A 42 -10.88 -5.25 4.01
CA GLN A 42 -9.53 -5.16 4.55
C GLN A 42 -9.46 -5.64 6.00
N ILE A 43 -10.46 -5.28 6.82
CA ILE A 43 -10.55 -5.73 8.21
C ILE A 43 -10.76 -7.24 8.27
N SER A 44 -11.60 -7.79 7.39
CA SER A 44 -11.82 -9.23 7.28
C SER A 44 -10.52 -9.98 6.97
N MET A 45 -9.74 -9.47 6.00
CA MET A 45 -8.47 -10.09 5.60
C MET A 45 -7.41 -10.01 6.71
N ILE A 46 -7.30 -8.86 7.39
CA ILE A 46 -6.40 -8.73 8.53
C ILE A 46 -6.81 -9.68 9.65
N ARG A 47 -8.11 -9.83 9.92
CA ARG A 47 -8.61 -10.77 10.93
C ARG A 47 -8.26 -12.22 10.58
N LYS A 48 -8.43 -12.62 9.31
CA LYS A 48 -8.05 -13.95 8.81
C LYS A 48 -6.56 -14.20 9.00
N ALA A 49 -5.71 -13.28 8.55
CA ALA A 49 -4.25 -13.39 8.66
C ALA A 49 -3.76 -13.45 10.12
N CYS A 50 -4.45 -12.76 11.03
CA CYS A 50 -4.12 -12.73 12.46
C CYS A 50 -4.88 -13.77 13.30
N MET A 51 -5.59 -14.73 12.71
CA MET A 51 -6.41 -15.69 13.48
C MET A 51 -5.61 -16.45 14.53
N ASN A 52 -4.41 -16.90 14.19
CA ASN A 52 -3.52 -17.60 15.13
C ASN A 52 -3.13 -16.71 16.31
N THR A 53 -2.86 -15.42 16.04
CA THR A 53 -2.55 -14.44 17.08
C THR A 53 -3.75 -14.20 18.00
N PHE A 54 -4.96 -14.05 17.46
CA PHE A 54 -6.17 -13.89 18.26
C PHE A 54 -6.50 -15.11 19.13
N ALA A 55 -6.10 -16.31 18.68
CA ALA A 55 -6.31 -17.56 19.41
C ALA A 55 -5.30 -17.78 20.56
N ARG A 56 -4.30 -16.90 20.71
CA ARG A 56 -3.31 -17.01 21.79
C ARG A 56 -3.94 -16.74 23.16
N ASN A 57 -3.64 -17.61 24.13
CA ASN A 57 -4.12 -17.47 25.51
C ASN A 57 -3.61 -16.20 26.22
N ASP A 58 -2.45 -15.69 25.80
CA ASP A 58 -1.83 -14.49 26.37
C ASP A 58 -2.19 -13.19 25.63
N PHE A 59 -2.98 -13.25 24.54
CA PHE A 59 -3.25 -12.10 23.66
C PHE A 59 -3.63 -10.82 24.44
N MET A 60 -4.61 -10.93 25.34
CA MET A 60 -5.08 -9.78 26.11
C MET A 60 -4.04 -9.27 27.10
N LYS A 61 -3.25 -10.17 27.71
CA LYS A 61 -2.17 -9.79 28.63
C LYS A 61 -1.09 -9.03 27.87
N THR A 62 -0.64 -9.57 26.74
CA THR A 62 0.36 -8.97 25.86
C THR A 62 -0.09 -7.63 25.32
N LEU A 63 -1.36 -7.51 24.91
CA LEU A 63 -1.92 -6.22 24.47
C LEU A 63 -1.92 -5.16 25.58
N GLN A 64 -2.19 -5.55 26.83
CA GLN A 64 -2.11 -4.61 27.95
C GLN A 64 -0.67 -4.20 28.26
N THR A 65 0.29 -5.11 28.15
CA THR A 65 1.72 -4.79 28.26
C THR A 65 2.14 -3.77 27.20
N ILE A 66 1.77 -3.99 25.93
CA ILE A 66 2.04 -3.04 24.83
C ILE A 66 1.46 -1.66 25.14
N LYS A 67 0.21 -1.59 25.61
CA LYS A 67 -0.42 -0.32 26.01
C LYS A 67 0.31 0.37 27.15
N ALA A 68 0.74 -0.38 28.17
CA ALA A 68 1.50 0.16 29.29
C ALA A 68 2.85 0.73 28.82
N ASN A 69 3.56 0.01 27.95
CA ASN A 69 4.84 0.46 27.39
C ASN A 69 4.67 1.72 26.54
N PHE A 70 3.55 1.88 25.80
CA PHE A 70 3.25 3.14 25.10
C PHE A 70 3.10 4.33 26.05
N VAL A 71 2.45 4.14 27.20
CA VAL A 71 2.32 5.18 28.23
C VAL A 71 3.69 5.56 28.80
N GLN A 72 4.57 4.56 28.99
CA GLN A 72 5.92 4.75 29.50
C GLN A 72 6.92 5.22 28.45
N ARG A 73 6.53 5.27 27.17
CA ARG A 73 7.40 5.53 26.01
C ARG A 73 8.54 4.51 25.88
N ASP A 74 8.32 3.30 26.36
CA ASP A 74 9.24 2.17 26.18
C ASP A 74 8.98 1.51 24.83
N TYR A 75 9.48 2.11 23.75
CA TYR A 75 9.30 1.60 22.40
C TYR A 75 10.14 0.35 22.13
N GLU A 76 11.30 0.24 22.78
CA GLU A 76 12.15 -0.93 22.66
C GLU A 76 11.43 -2.17 23.19
N GLY A 77 10.84 -2.08 24.40
CA GLY A 77 10.03 -3.16 24.97
C GLY A 77 8.77 -3.52 24.16
N ILE A 78 8.35 -2.69 23.20
CA ILE A 78 7.24 -3.00 22.29
C ILE A 78 7.76 -3.67 21.01
N PHE A 79 8.82 -3.13 20.41
CA PHE A 79 9.18 -3.43 19.02
C PHE A 79 10.35 -4.41 18.85
N THR A 80 11.04 -4.81 19.92
CA THR A 80 12.13 -5.81 19.82
C THR A 80 11.68 -7.24 20.11
N GLU A 81 10.53 -7.42 20.76
CA GLU A 81 9.98 -8.72 21.11
C GLU A 81 8.97 -9.19 20.05
N SER A 82 9.32 -10.24 19.30
CA SER A 82 8.52 -10.74 18.17
C SER A 82 7.09 -11.11 18.57
N SER A 83 6.91 -11.66 19.78
CA SER A 83 5.59 -12.01 20.30
C SER A 83 4.68 -10.80 20.53
N ASN A 84 5.25 -9.62 20.80
CA ASN A 84 4.53 -8.35 20.89
C ASN A 84 4.14 -7.83 19.50
N LEU A 85 4.99 -8.02 18.49
CA LEU A 85 4.77 -7.53 17.13
C LEU A 85 3.51 -8.10 16.49
N GLU A 86 3.25 -9.39 16.66
CA GLU A 86 2.03 -10.04 16.16
C GLU A 86 0.77 -9.45 16.82
N VAL A 87 0.77 -9.34 18.15
CA VAL A 87 -0.36 -8.81 18.92
C VAL A 87 -0.59 -7.34 18.58
N TYR A 88 0.50 -6.58 18.43
CA TYR A 88 0.46 -5.20 17.96
C TYR A 88 -0.16 -5.11 16.56
N ALA A 89 0.29 -5.94 15.62
CA ALA A 89 -0.24 -5.94 14.27
C ALA A 89 -1.75 -6.25 14.28
N ALA A 90 -2.17 -7.33 14.94
CA ALA A 90 -3.56 -7.73 15.07
C ALA A 90 -4.46 -6.63 15.67
N ALA A 91 -3.96 -5.88 16.67
CA ALA A 91 -4.73 -4.85 17.36
C ALA A 91 -4.77 -3.49 16.65
N TYR A 92 -3.66 -3.07 16.03
CA TYR A 92 -3.48 -1.70 15.53
C TYR A 92 -3.49 -1.57 14.00
N VAL A 93 -3.19 -2.63 13.24
CA VAL A 93 -3.19 -2.61 11.78
C VAL A 93 -4.59 -2.41 11.17
N PRO A 94 -5.68 -3.05 11.65
CA PRO A 94 -7.01 -2.90 11.05
C PRO A 94 -7.46 -1.44 10.84
N GLY A 95 -7.36 -0.63 11.90
CA GLY A 95 -7.78 0.77 11.83
C GLY A 95 -6.90 1.59 10.88
N ARG A 96 -5.58 1.41 10.96
CA ARG A 96 -4.62 2.14 10.12
C ARG A 96 -4.73 1.77 8.65
N ALA A 97 -4.89 0.48 8.35
CA ALA A 97 -5.08 0.00 6.99
C ALA A 97 -6.33 0.61 6.36
N LEU A 98 -7.43 0.73 7.11
CA LEU A 98 -8.65 1.39 6.62
C LEU A 98 -8.40 2.88 6.34
N CYS A 99 -7.71 3.59 7.23
CA CYS A 99 -7.35 5.00 7.02
C CYS A 99 -6.48 5.19 5.77
N TYR A 100 -5.44 4.38 5.59
CA TYR A 100 -4.60 4.47 4.40
C TYR A 100 -5.35 4.11 3.12
N TYR A 101 -6.20 3.07 3.17
CA TYR A 101 -7.02 2.69 2.03
C TYR A 101 -7.92 3.87 1.59
N GLU A 102 -8.53 4.56 2.55
CA GLU A 102 -9.34 5.75 2.27
C GLU A 102 -8.50 6.88 1.67
N ILE A 103 -7.29 7.13 2.18
CA ILE A 103 -6.38 8.14 1.61
C ILE A 103 -6.05 7.82 0.14
N PHE A 104 -5.70 6.56 -0.17
CA PHE A 104 -5.35 6.15 -1.53
C PHE A 104 -6.56 6.10 -2.47
N SER A 105 -7.74 5.77 -1.95
CA SER A 105 -8.96 5.62 -2.77
C SER A 105 -9.70 6.94 -3.01
N SER A 106 -9.71 7.84 -2.02
CA SER A 106 -10.40 9.14 -2.10
C SER A 106 -9.65 10.19 -2.92
N ARG A 107 -8.33 10.04 -3.09
CA ARG A 107 -7.47 10.99 -3.81
C ARG A 107 -7.12 10.47 -5.21
N PRO A 108 -7.67 11.06 -6.29
CA PRO A 108 -7.43 10.56 -7.65
C PRO A 108 -5.96 10.52 -8.07
N SER A 109 -5.11 11.42 -7.55
CA SER A 109 -3.67 11.43 -7.83
C SER A 109 -2.97 10.21 -7.24
N LEU A 110 -3.27 9.85 -6.00
CA LEU A 110 -2.72 8.67 -5.33
C LEU A 110 -3.26 7.39 -5.94
N LEU A 111 -4.56 7.34 -6.24
CA LEU A 111 -5.16 6.18 -6.89
C LEU A 111 -4.55 5.90 -8.27
N LYS A 112 -4.28 6.97 -9.05
CA LYS A 112 -3.59 6.86 -10.35
C LYS A 112 -2.14 6.40 -10.24
N LEU A 113 -1.47 6.66 -9.12
CA LEU A 113 -0.11 6.14 -8.87
C LEU A 113 -0.12 4.61 -8.80
N LEU A 114 -1.22 4.02 -8.31
CA LEU A 114 -1.39 2.56 -8.24
C LEU A 114 -1.67 1.90 -9.60
N MET A 115 -1.99 2.67 -10.66
CA MET A 115 -2.22 2.15 -12.02
C MET A 115 -0.94 1.87 -12.80
N LYS A 116 0.20 2.36 -12.32
CA LYS A 116 1.47 2.38 -13.06
C LYS A 116 2.52 1.58 -12.30
N ARG A 117 3.70 1.48 -12.89
CA ARG A 117 4.90 1.05 -12.16
C ARG A 117 5.27 2.13 -11.16
N SER A 118 5.25 1.80 -9.88
CA SER A 118 5.51 2.74 -8.79
C SER A 118 6.27 2.05 -7.68
N GLN A 119 7.16 2.78 -7.02
CA GLN A 119 7.85 2.34 -5.82
C GLN A 119 7.45 3.25 -4.66
N LEU A 120 6.98 2.66 -3.56
CA LEU A 120 6.60 3.39 -2.36
C LEU A 120 7.54 2.97 -1.24
N TYR A 121 8.21 3.95 -0.65
CA TYR A 121 9.05 3.76 0.52
C TYR A 121 8.26 4.18 1.75
N CYS A 122 7.94 3.21 2.60
CA CYS A 122 7.06 3.38 3.74
C CYS A 122 7.91 3.29 5.02
N ILE A 123 7.98 4.41 5.76
CA ILE A 123 8.79 4.55 6.98
C ILE A 123 7.92 4.25 8.20
N GLY A 124 8.39 3.39 9.10
CA GLY A 124 7.63 2.93 10.26
C GLY A 124 6.39 2.11 9.90
N SER A 125 6.42 1.44 8.75
CA SER A 125 5.26 0.72 8.18
C SER A 125 5.33 -0.79 8.36
N GLY A 126 6.39 -1.32 8.98
CA GLY A 126 6.71 -2.75 9.01
C GLY A 126 5.57 -3.61 9.53
N SER A 127 4.71 -3.06 10.39
CA SER A 127 3.49 -3.74 10.85
C SER A 127 2.49 -4.12 9.75
N GLY A 128 2.57 -3.57 8.53
CA GLY A 128 1.80 -4.03 7.36
C GLY A 128 0.52 -3.27 7.05
N SER A 129 0.28 -2.11 7.67
CA SER A 129 -0.95 -1.32 7.42
C SER A 129 -1.03 -0.80 5.98
N GLU A 130 0.08 -0.27 5.47
CA GLU A 130 0.23 0.25 4.12
C GLU A 130 0.14 -0.87 3.09
N LEU A 131 0.74 -2.04 3.37
CA LEU A 131 0.66 -3.23 2.51
C LEU A 131 -0.80 -3.60 2.23
N VAL A 132 -1.60 -3.81 3.28
CA VAL A 132 -3.00 -4.22 3.14
C VAL A 132 -3.83 -3.12 2.47
N ALA A 133 -3.61 -1.86 2.87
CA ALA A 133 -4.33 -0.71 2.34
C ALA A 133 -4.10 -0.52 0.83
N ILE A 134 -2.83 -0.56 0.40
CA ILE A 134 -2.43 -0.36 -0.98
C ILE A 134 -2.90 -1.53 -1.84
N ALA A 135 -2.72 -2.77 -1.38
CA ALA A 135 -3.23 -3.95 -2.08
C ALA A 135 -4.75 -3.87 -2.30
N ALA A 136 -5.50 -3.42 -1.28
CA ALA A 136 -6.93 -3.19 -1.43
C ALA A 136 -7.23 -2.07 -2.43
N ALA A 137 -6.54 -0.93 -2.35
CA ALA A 137 -6.74 0.20 -3.27
C ALA A 137 -6.38 -0.15 -4.73
N MET A 138 -5.41 -1.04 -4.95
CA MET A 138 -5.06 -1.56 -6.29
C MET A 138 -6.22 -2.31 -6.95
N THR A 139 -7.17 -2.86 -6.19
CA THR A 139 -8.38 -3.48 -6.77
C THR A 139 -9.35 -2.46 -7.35
N ARG A 140 -9.21 -1.17 -7.00
CA ARG A 140 -10.06 -0.07 -7.50
C ARG A 140 -9.60 0.48 -8.84
N VAL A 141 -8.48 0.01 -9.37
CA VAL A 141 -7.89 0.47 -10.62
C VAL A 141 -7.56 -0.68 -11.59
N PRO A 142 -7.45 -0.41 -12.91
CA PRO A 142 -7.08 -1.42 -13.91
C PRO A 142 -5.72 -2.08 -13.61
N ALA A 143 -5.62 -3.38 -13.88
CA ALA A 143 -4.53 -4.25 -13.42
C ALA A 143 -3.36 -4.37 -14.40
N GLU A 144 -3.57 -4.04 -15.68
CA GLU A 144 -2.70 -4.42 -16.81
C GLU A 144 -1.29 -3.81 -16.73
N ARG A 145 -1.14 -2.68 -16.02
CA ARG A 145 0.12 -1.95 -15.87
C ARG A 145 0.58 -1.80 -14.42
N GLN A 146 -0.12 -2.43 -13.48
CA GLN A 146 0.19 -2.34 -12.06
C GLN A 146 1.49 -3.09 -11.79
N LYS A 147 2.49 -2.38 -11.27
CA LYS A 147 3.74 -2.95 -10.76
C LYS A 147 4.19 -2.12 -9.57
N ILE A 148 3.68 -2.46 -8.40
CA ILE A 148 3.89 -1.74 -7.17
C ILE A 148 4.96 -2.46 -6.34
N LYS A 149 6.01 -1.72 -6.00
CA LYS A 149 7.03 -2.17 -5.06
C LYS A 149 6.86 -1.40 -3.75
N LEU A 150 6.56 -2.10 -2.67
CA LEU A 150 6.56 -1.56 -1.33
C LEU A 150 7.88 -1.87 -0.66
N VAL A 151 8.53 -0.84 -0.14
CA VAL A 151 9.69 -0.97 0.73
C VAL A 151 9.24 -0.60 2.13
N MET A 152 9.24 -1.57 3.03
CA MET A 152 8.72 -1.45 4.39
C MET A 152 9.90 -1.30 5.34
N GLN A 153 10.13 -0.08 5.80
CA GLN A 153 11.16 0.22 6.78
C GLN A 153 10.52 0.25 8.17
N ASP A 154 11.13 -0.46 9.11
CA ASP A 154 10.70 -0.48 10.52
C ASP A 154 11.82 -0.97 11.43
N ILE A 155 11.74 -0.62 12.70
CA ILE A 155 12.63 -1.13 13.74
C ILE A 155 12.25 -2.57 14.15
N GLY A 156 10.99 -2.95 14.00
CA GLY A 156 10.49 -4.29 14.35
C GLY A 156 10.75 -5.35 13.28
N GLU A 157 10.93 -6.59 13.73
CA GLU A 157 11.02 -7.80 12.89
C GLU A 157 9.65 -8.35 12.51
N TYR A 158 8.93 -7.63 11.64
CA TYR A 158 7.56 -7.96 11.21
C TYR A 158 7.45 -8.96 10.05
N GLU A 159 8.53 -9.65 9.65
CA GLU A 159 8.54 -10.52 8.45
C GLU A 159 7.42 -11.57 8.46
N SER A 160 7.18 -12.21 9.60
CA SER A 160 6.11 -13.21 9.75
C SER A 160 4.71 -12.61 9.58
N VAL A 161 4.50 -11.39 10.11
CA VAL A 161 3.24 -10.65 9.97
C VAL A 161 3.01 -10.23 8.52
N LEU A 162 4.03 -9.68 7.86
CA LEU A 162 3.96 -9.27 6.47
C LEU A 162 3.67 -10.45 5.55
N THR A 163 4.37 -11.58 5.75
CA THR A 163 4.15 -12.82 5.00
C THR A 163 2.70 -13.29 5.14
N SER A 164 2.17 -13.36 6.37
CA SER A 164 0.78 -13.77 6.61
C SER A 164 -0.24 -12.84 5.93
N PHE A 165 0.00 -11.52 5.97
CA PHE A 165 -0.84 -10.57 5.23
C PHE A 165 -0.75 -10.78 3.73
N GLU A 166 0.45 -10.92 3.17
CA GLU A 166 0.64 -11.14 1.73
C GLU A 166 -0.07 -12.39 1.24
N GLU A 167 0.11 -13.53 1.90
CA GLU A 167 -0.55 -14.79 1.53
C GLU A 167 -2.06 -14.61 1.51
N THR A 168 -2.61 -14.01 2.57
CA THR A 168 -4.05 -13.83 2.73
C THR A 168 -4.65 -12.87 1.69
N ILE A 169 -3.99 -11.74 1.42
CA ILE A 169 -4.49 -10.76 0.43
C ILE A 169 -4.31 -11.26 -1.00
N ARG A 170 -3.25 -12.02 -1.30
CA ARG A 170 -3.03 -12.61 -2.64
C ARG A 170 -4.12 -13.63 -2.96
N GLU A 171 -4.41 -14.51 -2.01
CA GLU A 171 -5.48 -15.51 -2.13
C GLU A 171 -6.84 -14.82 -2.39
N ARG A 172 -7.16 -13.78 -1.64
CA ARG A 172 -8.49 -13.14 -1.73
C ARG A 172 -8.63 -12.17 -2.90
N TRP A 173 -7.64 -11.32 -3.14
CA TRP A 173 -7.76 -10.17 -4.04
C TRP A 173 -7.16 -10.42 -5.43
N SER A 174 -6.64 -11.62 -5.70
CA SER A 174 -6.05 -11.98 -6.99
C SER A 174 -4.97 -10.98 -7.43
N VAL A 175 -4.19 -10.50 -6.47
CA VAL A 175 -3.01 -9.66 -6.70
C VAL A 175 -1.80 -10.59 -6.84
N THR A 176 -1.08 -10.49 -7.95
CA THR A 176 0.07 -11.36 -8.22
C THR A 176 1.38 -10.78 -7.68
N GLU A 177 2.44 -11.61 -7.58
CA GLU A 177 3.80 -11.15 -7.21
C GLU A 177 4.34 -10.08 -8.16
N ASP A 178 4.03 -10.21 -9.44
CA ASP A 178 4.41 -9.21 -10.44
C ASP A 178 3.71 -7.86 -10.24
N GLN A 179 2.48 -7.87 -9.71
CA GLN A 179 1.70 -6.67 -9.47
C GLN A 179 2.08 -5.99 -8.16
N LEU A 180 2.35 -6.76 -7.11
CA LEU A 180 2.71 -6.27 -5.79
C LEU A 180 3.86 -7.09 -5.23
N SER A 181 4.98 -6.41 -5.01
CA SER A 181 6.11 -6.92 -4.23
C SER A 181 6.26 -6.08 -2.97
N CYS A 182 6.51 -6.74 -1.85
CA CYS A 182 6.78 -6.11 -0.58
C CYS A 182 8.15 -6.61 -0.12
N VAL A 183 9.02 -5.68 0.26
CA VAL A 183 10.35 -6.02 0.79
C VAL A 183 10.58 -5.24 2.06
N LYS A 184 11.13 -5.91 3.07
CA LYS A 184 11.59 -5.25 4.27
C LYS A 184 12.92 -4.56 4.02
N ASP A 185 13.06 -3.31 4.48
CA ASP A 185 14.34 -2.61 4.54
C ASP A 185 14.79 -2.47 6.00
N VAL A 186 15.85 -3.21 6.33
CA VAL A 186 16.52 -3.20 7.64
C VAL A 186 17.72 -2.25 7.69
N THR A 187 18.14 -1.69 6.55
CA THR A 187 19.43 -0.99 6.44
C THR A 187 19.36 0.48 6.79
N GLY A 188 18.17 1.09 6.77
CA GLY A 188 17.98 2.52 7.06
C GLY A 188 18.83 3.45 6.17
N ARG A 189 19.36 2.96 5.05
CA ARG A 189 20.15 3.77 4.12
C ARG A 189 19.19 4.60 3.27
N PHE A 190 19.03 5.86 3.66
CA PHE A 190 18.26 6.88 2.96
C PHE A 190 18.91 7.35 1.63
N ASP A 191 19.67 6.49 0.94
CA ASP A 191 20.48 6.90 -0.21
C ASP A 191 19.68 7.15 -1.49
N TYR A 192 18.35 6.98 -1.48
CA TYR A 192 17.54 7.12 -2.70
C TYR A 192 16.17 7.78 -2.44
N PHE A 193 16.19 9.09 -2.16
CA PHE A 193 15.06 9.95 -2.50
C PHE A 193 15.05 10.14 -4.02
N TYR A 194 14.32 9.29 -4.75
CA TYR A 194 13.94 9.63 -6.12
C TYR A 194 12.67 10.47 -6.06
N VAL A 195 12.85 11.79 -6.20
CA VAL A 195 11.83 12.61 -6.83
C VAL A 195 11.70 12.05 -8.24
N CYS A 196 10.51 11.54 -8.59
CA CYS A 196 10.21 11.28 -9.99
C CYS A 196 10.21 12.63 -10.71
N ASP A 197 11.28 12.93 -11.44
CA ASP A 197 11.26 13.98 -12.44
C ASP A 197 10.24 13.63 -13.54
N GLU A 198 9.57 14.67 -14.01
CA GLU A 198 8.37 14.67 -14.88
C GLU A 198 8.54 13.97 -16.24
#